data_AF-A0A3B9BVA9-F1
#
_entry.id   AF-A0A3B9BVA9-F1
#
_cell.length_a   1.000
_cell.length_b   1.000
_cell.length_c   1.000
_cell.angle_alpha   90.00
_cell.angle_beta   90.00
_cell.angle_gamma   90.00
#
_symmetry.space_group_name_H-M   'P 1'
#
loop_
_entity.id
_entity.type
_entity.pdbx_description
1 polymer ?
#
loop_
_entity_poly.entity_id
_entity_poly.type
_entity_poly.pdbx_seq_one_letter_code
_entity_poly.pdbx_strand_id
1 'polypeptide(L)'
;MTDWILSLEGTESGRRLAFVLVIVAAILHAVFGALQKGKLDPYLTRGAIDISYSLMSIPIVLFVVPWPEPHLWPLLFGAMIIHFVYKL
;
A
#
# COMPACT_ATOMS: atom_id res chain seq x y z
N MET A 1 -9.91 7.38 14.66
CA MET A 1 -8.58 6.73 14.50
C MET A 1 -7.45 7.63 14.95
N THR A 2 -7.40 8.89 14.52
CA THR A 2 -6.37 9.86 14.91
C THR A 2 -6.19 9.98 16.43
N ASP A 3 -7.28 10.20 17.18
CA ASP A 3 -7.19 10.36 18.65
C ASP A 3 -6.65 9.11 19.36
N TRP A 4 -6.98 7.93 18.84
CA TRP A 4 -6.45 6.67 19.36
C TRP A 4 -4.95 6.55 19.10
N ILE A 5 -4.47 6.90 17.90
CA ILE A 5 -3.02 6.92 17.61
C ILE A 5 -2.29 7.91 18.51
N LEU A 6 -2.85 9.11 18.69
CA LEU A 6 -2.28 10.14 19.57
C LEU A 6 -2.22 9.66 21.03
N SER A 7 -3.21 8.90 21.49
CA SER A 7 -3.21 8.34 22.85
C SER A 7 -2.08 7.33 23.13
N LEU A 8 -1.43 6.80 22.10
CA LEU A 8 -0.32 5.84 22.23
C LEU A 8 1.05 6.52 22.32
N GLU A 9 1.14 7.81 21.99
CA GLU A 9 2.40 8.56 21.98
C GLU A 9 3.04 8.58 23.39
N GLY A 10 4.35 8.30 23.46
CA GLY A 10 5.09 8.26 24.73
C GLY A 10 4.76 7.08 25.65
N THR A 11 3.83 6.20 25.28
CA THR A 11 3.43 5.04 26.11
C THR A 11 4.25 3.79 25.81
N GLU A 12 4.34 2.86 26.77
CA GLU A 12 4.97 1.55 26.54
C GLU A 12 4.22 0.74 25.47
N SER A 13 2.88 0.79 25.49
CA SER A 13 2.03 0.13 24.48
C SER A 13 2.30 0.65 23.07
N GLY A 14 2.46 1.96 22.91
CA GLY A 14 2.86 2.59 21.65
C GLY A 14 4.21 2.11 21.15
N ARG A 15 5.21 2.01 22.05
CA ARG A 15 6.54 1.45 21.71
C ARG A 15 6.45 -0.01 21.25
N ARG A 16 5.67 -0.85 21.94
CA ARG A 16 5.47 -2.26 21.55
C ARG A 16 4.78 -2.37 20.20
N LEU A 17 3.73 -1.58 19.97
CA LEU A 17 3.04 -1.54 18.68
C LEU A 17 3.98 -1.13 17.55
N ALA A 18 4.76 -0.05 17.74
CA ALA A 18 5.74 0.41 16.75
C ALA A 18 6.79 -0.67 16.44
N PHE A 19 7.27 -1.40 17.46
CA PHE A 19 8.21 -2.50 17.27
C PHE A 19 7.59 -3.65 16.44
N VAL A 20 6.35 -4.06 16.75
CA VAL A 20 5.66 -5.08 15.94
C VAL A 20 5.50 -4.61 14.50
N LEU A 21 5.05 -3.37 14.29
CA LEU A 21 4.87 -2.79 12.96
C LEU A 21 6.18 -2.74 12.16
N VAL A 22 7.31 -2.39 12.79
CA VAL A 22 8.59 -2.34 12.08
C VAL A 22 9.09 -3.72 11.66
N ILE A 23 8.89 -4.75 12.49
CA ILE A 23 9.26 -6.12 12.15
C ILE A 23 8.36 -6.65 11.02
N VAL A 24 7.05 -6.41 11.11
CA VAL A 24 6.11 -6.76 10.04
C VAL A 24 6.49 -6.06 8.74
N ALA A 25 6.79 -4.76 8.79
CA ALA A 25 7.22 -4.00 7.61
C ALA A 25 8.50 -4.57 6.99
N ALA A 26 9.50 -4.92 7.81
CA ALA A 26 10.74 -5.54 7.34
C ALA A 26 10.50 -6.88 6.64
N ILE A 27 9.65 -7.74 7.22
CA ILE A 27 9.28 -9.04 6.63
C ILE A 27 8.53 -8.84 5.32
N LEU A 28 7.50 -7.99 5.30
CA LEU A 28 6.71 -7.73 4.09
C LEU A 28 7.57 -7.15 2.97
N HIS A 29 8.51 -6.25 3.30
CA HIS A 29 9.46 -5.70 2.34
C HIS A 29 10.37 -6.78 1.74
N ALA A 30 10.91 -7.68 2.58
CA ALA A 30 11.73 -8.79 2.11
C ALA A 30 10.94 -9.74 1.20
N VAL A 31 9.70 -10.08 1.56
CA VAL A 31 8.80 -10.91 0.74
C VAL A 31 8.52 -10.23 -0.60
N PHE A 32 8.20 -8.94 -0.59
CA PHE A 32 7.95 -8.18 -1.81
C PHE A 32 9.18 -8.16 -2.74
N GLY A 33 10.37 -7.94 -2.18
CA GLY A 33 11.63 -8.02 -2.93
C GLY A 33 11.89 -9.41 -3.52
N ALA A 34 11.56 -10.48 -2.77
CA ALA A 34 11.67 -11.85 -3.26
C ALA A 34 10.68 -12.15 -4.40
N LEU A 35 9.44 -11.66 -4.31
CA LEU A 35 8.45 -11.78 -5.39
C LEU A 35 8.93 -11.05 -6.65
N GLN A 36 9.37 -9.80 -6.52
CA GLN A 36 9.81 -8.99 -7.67
C GLN A 36 11.07 -9.51 -8.37
N LYS A 37 11.96 -10.20 -7.64
CA LYS A 37 13.22 -10.76 -8.15
C LYS A 37 13.15 -12.28 -8.35
N GLY A 38 11.96 -12.86 -8.32
CA GLY A 38 11.73 -14.27 -8.58
C GLY A 38 12.11 -14.69 -10.00
N LYS A 39 12.10 -15.99 -10.26
CA LYS A 39 12.46 -16.58 -11.56
C LYS A 39 11.36 -16.45 -12.63
N LEU A 40 10.16 -16.06 -12.22
CA LEU A 40 9.02 -15.90 -13.13
C LEU A 40 9.21 -14.68 -14.02
N ASP A 41 8.50 -14.65 -15.14
CA ASP A 41 8.50 -13.49 -16.03
C ASP A 41 8.18 -12.20 -15.25
N PRO A 42 8.98 -11.13 -15.39
CA PRO A 42 8.80 -9.89 -14.65
C PRO A 42 7.46 -9.20 -14.93
N TYR A 43 6.96 -9.26 -16.17
CA TYR A 43 5.67 -8.65 -16.51
C TYR A 43 4.52 -9.41 -15.86
N LEU A 44 4.55 -10.75 -15.92
CA LEU A 44 3.56 -11.60 -15.26
C LEU A 44 3.54 -11.37 -13.74
N THR A 45 4.72 -11.33 -13.12
CA THR A 45 4.83 -11.16 -11.67
C THR A 45 4.39 -9.77 -11.23
N ARG A 46 4.84 -8.71 -11.91
CA ARG A 46 4.44 -7.33 -11.61
C ARG A 46 2.95 -7.12 -11.84
N GLY A 47 2.40 -7.63 -12.94
CA GLY A 47 0.97 -7.55 -13.23
C GLY A 47 0.12 -8.28 -12.17
N ALA A 48 0.53 -9.48 -11.75
CA ALA A 48 -0.15 -10.20 -10.69
C ALA A 48 -0.11 -9.45 -9.34
N ILE A 49 1.02 -8.82 -9.01
CA ILE A 49 1.16 -7.96 -7.82
C ILE A 49 0.21 -6.76 -7.92
N ASP A 50 0.23 -6.03 -9.03
CA ASP A 50 -0.59 -4.81 -9.22
C ASP A 50 -2.10 -5.14 -9.14
N ILE A 51 -2.55 -6.25 -9.75
CA ILE A 51 -3.94 -6.72 -9.65
C ILE A 51 -4.28 -7.11 -8.21
N SER A 52 -3.43 -7.89 -7.55
CA SER A 52 -3.68 -8.34 -6.17
C SER A 52 -3.80 -7.16 -5.22
N TYR A 53 -2.89 -6.18 -5.31
CA TYR A 53 -2.94 -4.95 -4.52
C TYR A 53 -4.20 -4.13 -4.80
N SER A 54 -4.60 -4.02 -6.07
CA SER A 54 -5.82 -3.31 -6.45
C SER A 54 -7.06 -3.97 -5.84
N LEU A 55 -7.17 -5.29 -5.94
CA LEU A 55 -8.29 -6.05 -5.34
C LEU A 55 -8.33 -5.91 -3.82
N MET A 56 -7.18 -5.99 -3.14
CA MET A 56 -7.07 -5.77 -1.69
C MET A 56 -7.51 -4.36 -1.28
N SER A 57 -7.32 -3.36 -2.14
CA SER A 57 -7.66 -1.97 -1.86
C SER A 57 -9.15 -1.63 -2.05
N ILE A 58 -9.92 -2.43 -2.80
CA ILE A 58 -11.34 -2.15 -3.12
C ILE A 58 -12.18 -1.85 -1.86
N PRO A 59 -12.15 -2.66 -0.79
CA PRO A 59 -12.95 -2.36 0.40
C PRO A 59 -12.54 -1.04 1.08
N ILE A 60 -11.25 -0.71 1.06
CA ILE A 60 -10.75 0.54 1.65
C ILE A 60 -11.27 1.75 0.85
N VAL A 61 -11.17 1.70 -0.48
CA VAL A 61 -11.63 2.76 -1.38
C VAL A 61 -13.14 2.98 -1.28
N LEU A 62 -13.92 1.90 -1.14
CA LEU A 62 -15.38 1.99 -1.10
C LEU A 62 -15.95 2.38 0.27
N PHE A 63 -15.28 2.01 1.37
CA PHE A 63 -15.89 2.09 2.71
C PHE A 63 -15.07 2.83 3.78
N VAL A 64 -13.77 3.05 3.58
CA VAL A 64 -12.89 3.61 4.64
C VAL A 64 -12.47 5.04 4.36
N VAL A 65 -12.21 5.40 3.10
CA VAL A 65 -11.78 6.76 2.72
C VAL A 65 -12.92 7.55 2.07
N PRO A 66 -12.93 8.88 2.20
CA PRO A 66 -13.91 9.71 1.50
C PRO A 66 -13.70 9.63 -0.02
N TRP A 67 -14.79 9.73 -0.78
CA TRP A 67 -14.72 9.84 -2.24
C TRP A 67 -13.95 11.12 -2.65
N PRO A 68 -13.08 11.08 -3.67
CA PRO A 68 -12.34 12.25 -4.10
C PRO A 68 -13.27 13.32 -4.67
N GLU A 69 -12.92 14.58 -4.43
CA GLU A 69 -13.56 15.71 -5.07
C GLU A 69 -13.43 15.65 -6.60
N PRO A 70 -14.39 16.21 -7.38
CA PRO A 70 -14.39 16.12 -8.84
C PRO A 70 -13.06 16.51 -9.50
N HIS A 71 -12.36 17.51 -8.97
CA HIS A 71 -11.10 18.01 -9.53
C HIS A 71 -9.90 17.07 -9.28
N LEU A 72 -9.99 16.14 -8.31
CA LEU A 72 -8.95 15.16 -8.00
C LEU A 72 -8.96 13.98 -8.96
N TRP A 73 -10.10 13.67 -9.58
CA TRP A 73 -10.24 12.53 -10.48
C TRP A 73 -9.29 12.56 -11.68
N PRO A 74 -9.14 13.68 -12.42
CA PRO A 74 -8.13 13.78 -13.47
C PRO A 74 -6.70 13.55 -12.96
N LEU A 75 -6.37 13.98 -11.74
CA LEU A 75 -5.05 13.78 -11.14
C LEU A 75 -4.80 12.32 -10.79
N LEU A 76 -5.77 11.64 -10.17
CA LEU A 76 -5.69 10.22 -9.83
C LEU A 76 -5.56 9.35 -11.08
N PHE A 77 -6.37 9.64 -12.11
CA PHE A 77 -6.32 8.92 -13.38
C PHE A 77 -5.01 9.20 -14.13
N GLY A 78 -4.55 10.45 -14.14
CA GLY A 78 -3.25 10.82 -14.72
C GLY A 78 -2.09 10.12 -14.03
N ALA A 79 -2.09 10.07 -12.70
CA ALA A 79 -1.08 9.36 -11.93
C ALA A 79 -1.07 7.86 -12.25
N MET A 80 -2.25 7.24 -12.39
CA MET A 80 -2.38 5.83 -12.79
C MET A 80 -1.76 5.59 -14.18
N ILE A 81 -2.06 6.43 -15.18
CA ILE A 81 -1.46 6.32 -16.52
C ILE A 81 0.06 6.42 -16.44
N ILE A 82 0.58 7.42 -15.74
CA ILE A 82 2.03 7.60 -15.56
C ILE A 82 2.64 6.33 -14.96
N HIS A 83 2.01 5.75 -13.94
CA HIS A 83 2.46 4.52 -13.28
C HIS A 83 2.50 3.31 -14.21
N PHE A 84 1.56 3.18 -15.14
CA PHE A 84 1.59 2.10 -16.13
C PHE A 84 2.65 2.34 -17.21
N VAL A 85 2.76 3.56 -17.72
CA VAL A 85 3.66 3.88 -18.85
C VAL A 85 5.13 3.86 -18.43
N TYR A 86 5.48 4.38 -17.25
CA TYR A 86 6.90 4.37 -16.81
C TYR A 86 7.41 2.94 -16.50
N LYS A 87 6.50 1.99 -16.26
CA LYS A 87 6.83 0.60 -15.94
C LYS A 87 7.12 -0.25 -17.19
N LEU A 88 6.81 0.26 -18.39
CA LEU A 88 7.18 -0.33 -19.69
C LEU A 88 8.69 -0.15 -19.94
#